data_AF-A0A516PW98-F1
#
_entry.id   AF-A0A516PW98-F1
#
_cell.length_a   1.000
_cell.length_b   1.000
_cell.length_c   1.000
_cell.angle_alpha   90.00
_cell.angle_beta   90.00
_cell.angle_gamma   90.00
#
_symmetry.space_group_name_H-M   'P 1'
#
loop_
_entity.id
_entity.type
_entity.pdbx_description
1 polymer ?
#
loop_
_entity_poly.entity_id
_entity_poly.type
_entity_poly.pdbx_seq_one_letter_code
_entity_poly.pdbx_strand_id
1 'polypeptide(L)'
;MTHRPGGSSNADPEERDTLIGTVLEAIVSISRDLATARSTGTAGPSFGDARLTSSQLDAMFLIAHSQTPLTPGAISARLGITPGAVSQLVEGLHTQGLTSKSCIPTTLGPGCCA
;
A
#
# COMPACT_ATOMS: atom_id res chain seq x y z
N MET A 1 45.41 3.98 -42.36
CA MET A 1 44.08 3.55 -42.82
C MET A 1 43.49 2.62 -41.77
N THR A 2 42.76 3.16 -40.80
CA THR A 2 41.94 2.38 -39.86
C THR A 2 40.76 3.25 -39.48
N HIS A 3 39.66 3.12 -40.22
CA HIS A 3 38.39 3.75 -39.90
C HIS A 3 37.70 2.87 -38.84
N ARG A 4 37.64 3.36 -37.61
CA ARG A 4 36.89 2.73 -36.51
C ARG A 4 35.53 3.42 -36.43
N PRO A 5 34.40 2.74 -36.72
CA PRO A 5 33.10 3.36 -36.53
C PRO A 5 32.79 3.38 -35.04
N GLY A 6 32.82 4.57 -34.44
CA GLY A 6 32.23 4.82 -33.14
C GLY A 6 30.71 4.87 -33.29
N GLY A 7 30.07 3.71 -33.20
CA GLY A 7 28.62 3.61 -33.04
C GLY A 7 28.24 3.86 -31.59
N SER A 8 28.15 5.12 -31.19
CA SER A 8 27.44 5.49 -29.95
C SER A 8 25.95 5.34 -30.25
N SER A 9 25.41 4.18 -29.89
CA SER A 9 23.97 3.88 -29.93
C SER A 9 23.24 4.87 -29.00
N ASN A 10 22.81 5.98 -29.57
CA ASN A 10 21.66 6.71 -29.05
C ASN A 10 20.46 5.86 -29.46
N ALA A 11 19.89 5.12 -28.51
CA ALA A 11 18.63 4.41 -28.72
C ALA A 11 17.62 5.38 -29.33
N ASP A 12 16.95 4.94 -30.39
CA ASP A 12 15.91 5.71 -31.05
C ASP A 12 14.86 6.10 -29.99
N PRO A 13 14.49 7.38 -29.85
CA PRO A 13 13.46 7.80 -28.90
C PRO A 13 12.18 6.96 -29.03
N GLU A 14 11.80 6.53 -30.23
CA GLU A 14 10.62 5.68 -30.44
C GLU A 14 10.80 4.26 -29.88
N GLU A 15 11.99 3.68 -30.01
CA GLU A 15 12.34 2.37 -29.45
C GLU A 15 12.32 2.44 -27.91
N ARG A 16 12.88 3.50 -27.34
CA ARG A 16 12.87 3.73 -25.89
C ARG A 16 11.44 3.89 -25.36
N ASP A 17 10.62 4.69 -26.03
CA ASP A 17 9.24 4.93 -25.60
C ASP A 17 8.40 3.64 -25.71
N THR A 18 8.66 2.82 -26.73
CA THR A 18 8.06 1.48 -26.88
C THR A 18 8.45 0.57 -25.71
N LEU A 19 9.74 0.51 -25.37
CA LEU A 19 10.24 -0.29 -24.24
C LEU A 19 9.63 0.17 -22.91
N ILE A 20 9.54 1.48 -22.67
CA ILE A 20 8.89 2.03 -21.48
C ILE A 20 7.41 1.62 -21.45
N GLY A 21 6.70 1.72 -22.57
CA GLY A 21 5.31 1.30 -22.70
C GLY A 21 5.11 -0.16 -22.32
N THR A 22 5.94 -1.07 -22.85
CA THR A 22 5.89 -2.50 -22.53
C THR A 22 6.13 -2.78 -21.05
N VAL A 23 7.08 -2.09 -20.41
CA VAL A 23 7.35 -2.26 -18.98
C VAL A 23 6.17 -1.78 -18.14
N LEU A 24 5.59 -0.61 -18.47
CA LEU A 24 4.43 -0.09 -17.74
C LEU A 24 3.22 -1.00 -17.89
N GLU A 25 2.98 -1.54 -19.09
CA GLU A 25 1.91 -2.51 -19.33
C GLU A 25 2.10 -3.78 -18.49
N ALA A 26 3.32 -4.35 -18.47
CA ALA A 26 3.63 -5.52 -17.66
C ALA A 26 3.41 -5.26 -16.15
N ILE A 27 3.85 -4.10 -15.64
CA ILE A 27 3.63 -3.71 -14.24
C ILE A 27 2.14 -3.63 -13.91
N VAL A 28 1.35 -3.02 -14.79
CA VAL A 28 -0.11 -2.89 -14.61
C VAL A 28 -0.78 -4.26 -14.65
N SER A 29 -0.39 -5.14 -15.58
CA SER A 29 -0.90 -6.50 -15.68
C SER A 29 -0.64 -7.29 -14.40
N ILE A 30 0.62 -7.30 -13.93
CA ILE A 30 1.01 -7.99 -12.69
C ILE A 30 0.26 -7.43 -11.48
N SER A 31 0.13 -6.10 -11.40
CA SER A 31 -0.59 -5.45 -10.30
C SER A 31 -2.07 -5.85 -10.28
N ARG A 32 -2.69 -5.98 -11.46
CA ARG A 32 -4.08 -6.41 -11.60
C ARG A 32 -4.27 -7.87 -11.23
N ASP A 33 -3.38 -8.76 -11.67
CA ASP A 33 -3.43 -10.18 -11.33
C ASP A 33 -3.30 -10.38 -9.82
N LEU A 34 -2.39 -9.65 -9.17
CA LEU A 34 -2.21 -9.68 -7.73
C LEU A 34 -3.45 -9.14 -6.98
N ALA A 35 -4.03 -8.03 -7.45
CA ALA A 35 -5.24 -7.46 -6.87
C ALA A 35 -6.45 -8.41 -7.01
N THR A 36 -6.57 -9.09 -8.15
CA THR A 36 -7.59 -10.12 -8.38
C THR A 36 -7.37 -11.31 -7.46
N ALA A 37 -6.16 -11.86 -7.36
CA ALA A 37 -5.85 -12.98 -6.47
C ALA A 37 -6.15 -12.67 -5.00
N ARG A 38 -5.85 -11.44 -4.55
CA ARG A 38 -6.20 -10.95 -3.21
C ARG A 38 -7.71 -10.86 -3.00
N SER A 39 -8.47 -10.53 -4.04
CA SER A 39 -9.93 -10.36 -3.98
C SER A 39 -10.71 -11.68 -4.13
N THR A 40 -10.16 -12.66 -4.84
CA THR A 40 -10.82 -13.93 -5.17
C THR A 40 -10.48 -15.08 -4.20
N GLY A 41 -9.58 -14.87 -3.24
CA GLY A 41 -9.43 -15.78 -2.08
C GLY A 41 -8.96 -17.19 -2.44
N THR A 42 -8.02 -17.33 -3.38
CA THR A 42 -7.38 -18.64 -3.67
C THR A 42 -6.50 -19.14 -2.52
N ALA A 43 -6.08 -18.25 -1.62
CA ALA A 43 -5.76 -18.56 -0.23
C ALA A 43 -6.99 -18.14 0.59
N GLY A 44 -7.57 -19.04 1.38
CA GLY A 44 -8.83 -18.82 2.09
C GLY A 44 -8.89 -17.51 2.92
N PRO A 45 -10.06 -17.17 3.48
CA PRO A 45 -10.28 -15.92 4.18
C PRO A 45 -9.18 -15.62 5.21
N SER A 46 -8.26 -14.71 4.88
CA SER A 46 -7.08 -14.40 5.72
C SER A 46 -7.46 -13.67 7.02
N PHE A 47 -8.70 -13.19 7.11
CA PHE A 47 -9.29 -12.53 8.29
C PHE A 47 -10.72 -13.03 8.56
N GLY A 48 -10.98 -14.33 8.40
CA GLY A 48 -12.35 -14.87 8.50
C GLY A 48 -13.28 -14.23 7.46
N ASP A 49 -14.55 -13.98 7.80
CA ASP A 49 -15.53 -13.41 6.84
C ASP A 49 -15.31 -11.91 6.52
N ALA A 50 -14.27 -11.27 7.07
CA ALA A 50 -13.98 -9.86 6.84
C ALA A 50 -13.49 -9.60 5.40
N ARG A 51 -14.30 -8.90 4.60
CA ARG A 51 -13.91 -8.41 3.28
C ARG A 51 -13.15 -7.10 3.41
N LEU A 52 -11.82 -7.20 3.46
CA LEU A 52 -10.95 -6.02 3.53
C LEU A 52 -10.68 -5.43 2.14
N THR A 53 -10.67 -4.10 2.07
CA THR A 53 -10.14 -3.35 0.93
C THR A 53 -8.60 -3.48 0.86
N SER A 54 -7.98 -3.17 -0.29
CA SER A 54 -6.51 -3.19 -0.41
C SER A 54 -5.85 -2.31 0.64
N SER A 55 -6.31 -1.07 0.82
CA SER A 55 -5.73 -0.14 1.79
C SER A 55 -5.88 -0.64 3.23
N GLN A 56 -6.99 -1.31 3.57
CA GLN A 56 -7.17 -1.93 4.89
C GLN A 56 -6.20 -3.09 5.12
N LEU A 57 -5.96 -3.92 4.10
CA LEU A 57 -4.97 -4.99 4.18
C LEU A 57 -3.55 -4.45 4.29
N ASP A 58 -3.22 -3.40 3.55
CA ASP A 58 -1.92 -2.71 3.63
C ASP A 58 -1.70 -2.11 5.02
N ALA A 59 -2.73 -1.49 5.61
CA ALA A 59 -2.69 -1.00 6.99
C ALA A 59 -2.50 -2.15 8.00
N MET A 60 -3.22 -3.26 7.85
CA MET A 60 -3.06 -4.45 8.69
C MET A 60 -1.65 -5.03 8.59
N PHE A 61 -1.09 -5.08 7.38
CA PHE A 61 0.30 -5.48 7.18
C PHE A 61 1.26 -4.58 7.95
N LEU A 62 1.10 -3.26 7.85
CA LEU A 62 1.91 -2.29 8.60
C LEU A 62 1.80 -2.47 10.11
N ILE A 63 0.57 -2.66 10.63
CA ILE A 63 0.32 -2.84 12.06
C ILE A 63 0.95 -4.14 12.55
N ALA A 64 0.71 -5.26 11.86
CA ALA A 64 1.21 -6.58 12.25
C ALA A 64 2.73 -6.69 12.23
N HIS A 65 3.40 -5.94 11.34
CA HIS A 65 4.87 -5.93 11.24
C HIS A 65 5.52 -4.79 12.03
N SER A 66 4.74 -3.99 12.78
CA SER A 66 5.28 -2.95 13.65
C SER A 66 5.63 -3.51 15.02
N GLN A 67 6.81 -3.17 15.53
CA GLN A 67 7.23 -3.56 16.89
C GLN A 67 6.60 -2.66 17.97
N THR A 68 5.99 -1.55 17.58
CA THR A 68 5.39 -0.55 18.46
C THR A 68 4.04 -0.11 17.92
N PRO A 69 3.07 0.24 18.77
CA PRO A 69 1.79 0.78 18.32
C PRO A 69 1.97 1.95 17.36
N LEU A 70 1.25 1.91 16.23
CA LEU A 70 1.31 2.97 15.22
C LEU A 70 0.25 4.03 15.50
N THR A 71 0.65 5.30 15.37
CA THR A 71 -0.31 6.41 15.37
C THR A 71 -0.96 6.55 14.00
N PRO A 72 -2.19 7.12 13.90
CA PRO A 72 -2.81 7.39 12.60
C PRO A 72 -1.93 8.23 11.67
N GLY A 73 -1.20 9.21 12.20
CA GLY A 73 -0.25 10.02 11.43
C GLY A 73 0.92 9.21 10.85
N ALA A 74 1.43 8.22 11.59
CA ALA A 74 2.45 7.32 11.09
C ALA A 74 1.91 6.41 9.98
N ILE A 75 0.67 5.94 10.10
CA ILE A 75 -0.01 5.13 9.08
C ILE A 75 -0.24 5.97 7.81
N SER A 76 -0.69 7.22 7.92
CA SER A 76 -0.92 8.10 6.75
C SER A 76 0.37 8.36 5.98
N ALA A 77 1.46 8.60 6.70
CA ALA A 77 2.77 8.85 6.07
C ALA A 77 3.28 7.62 5.32
N ARG A 78 3.06 6.41 5.84
CA ARG A 78 3.52 5.16 5.22
C ARG A 78 2.64 4.71 4.05
N LEU A 79 1.34 4.91 4.13
CA LEU A 79 0.39 4.54 3.07
C LEU A 79 0.27 5.62 1.98
N GLY A 80 0.80 6.83 2.20
CA GLY A 80 0.71 7.94 1.25
C GLY A 80 -0.72 8.47 1.06
N ILE A 81 -1.60 8.27 2.05
CA ILE A 81 -3.01 8.72 2.00
C ILE A 81 -3.25 9.83 3.02
N THR A 82 -4.35 10.57 2.85
CA THR A 82 -4.67 11.71 3.72
C THR A 82 -5.03 11.27 5.14
N PRO A 83 -4.82 12.13 6.16
CA PRO A 83 -5.19 11.80 7.54
C PRO A 83 -6.67 11.42 7.69
N GLY A 84 -7.57 12.09 6.96
CA GLY A 84 -9.00 11.78 6.97
C GLY A 84 -9.32 10.39 6.43
N ALA A 85 -8.63 9.98 5.35
CA ALA A 85 -8.77 8.63 4.80
C ALA A 85 -8.25 7.56 5.77
N VAL A 86 -7.13 7.82 6.47
CA VAL A 86 -6.64 6.92 7.52
C VAL A 86 -7.62 6.78 8.67
N SER A 87 -8.21 7.88 9.15
CA SER A 87 -9.18 7.81 10.24
C SER A 87 -10.38 6.92 9.89
N GLN A 88 -10.93 7.08 8.68
CA GLN A 88 -12.02 6.23 8.19
C GLN A 88 -11.60 4.76 8.04
N LEU A 89 -10.39 4.53 7.52
CA LEU A 89 -9.82 3.20 7.35
C LEU A 89 -9.67 2.48 8.69
N VAL A 90 -9.02 3.13 9.66
CA VAL A 90 -8.77 2.57 11.00
C VAL A 90 -10.08 2.39 11.76
N GLU A 91 -11.06 3.28 11.60
CA GLU A 91 -12.39 3.08 12.16
C GLU A 91 -13.07 1.83 11.58
N GLY A 92 -12.99 1.63 10.26
CA GLY A 92 -13.49 0.43 9.60
C GLY A 92 -12.84 -0.86 10.13
N LEU A 93 -11.54 -0.84 10.42
CA LEU A 93 -10.84 -1.97 11.03
C LEU A 93 -11.22 -2.18 12.50
N HIS A 94 -11.38 -1.11 13.27
CA HIS A 94 -11.77 -1.15 14.68
C HIS A 94 -13.19 -1.70 14.86
N THR A 95 -14.15 -1.21 14.07
CA THR A 95 -15.54 -1.70 14.07
C THR A 95 -15.67 -3.18 13.69
N GLN A 96 -14.73 -3.70 12.90
CA GLN A 96 -14.64 -5.13 12.57
C GLN A 96 -13.89 -5.96 13.63
N GLY A 97 -13.44 -5.35 14.72
CA GLY A 97 -12.69 -6.02 15.79
C GLY A 97 -11.27 -6.42 15.41
N LEU A 98 -10.74 -5.89 14.30
CA LEU A 98 -9.41 -6.25 13.78
C LEU A 98 -8.29 -5.39 14.36
N THR A 99 -8.63 -4.28 15.02
CA THR A 99 -7.67 -3.41 15.69
C THR A 99 -8.23 -2.89 17.01
N SER A 100 -7.36 -2.54 17.95
CA SER A 100 -7.73 -1.88 19.21
C SER A 100 -7.05 -0.52 19.29
N LYS A 101 -7.76 0.47 19.84
CA LYS A 101 -7.21 1.82 20.07
C LYS A 101 -6.79 1.92 21.53
N SER A 102 -5.59 2.44 21.76
CA SER A 102 -5.15 2.86 23.09
C SER A 102 -4.93 4.35 23.04
N CYS A 103 -5.57 5.08 23.95
CA CYS A 103 -5.29 6.49 24.14
C CYS A 103 -4.03 6.63 24.99
N ILE A 104 -3.10 7.47 24.53
CA ILE A 104 -2.01 7.91 25.40
C ILE A 104 -2.62 8.89 26.38
N PRO A 105 -2.55 8.65 27.70
CA PRO A 105 -3.04 9.61 28.68
C PRO A 105 -2.21 10.87 28.55
N THR A 106 -2.79 11.89 27.91
CA THR A 106 -2.23 13.24 27.92
C THR A 106 -2.51 13.79 29.31
N THR A 107 -1.52 14.40 29.95
CA THR A 107 -1.59 14.96 31.32
C THR A 107 -2.61 16.11 31.51
N LEU A 108 -3.48 16.36 30.52
CA LEU A 108 -4.61 17.28 30.58
C LEU A 108 -5.94 16.51 30.46
N GLY A 109 -6.48 16.05 31.59
CA GLY A 109 -7.91 15.76 31.78
C GLY A 109 -8.46 14.43 31.22
N PRO A 110 -9.52 13.87 31.83
CA PRO A 110 -10.15 12.63 31.37
C PRO A 110 -11.14 12.94 30.24
N GLY A 111 -10.76 12.67 28.98
CA GLY A 111 -11.67 12.99 27.86
C GLY A 111 -11.45 12.25 26.55
N CYS A 112 -10.55 11.26 26.47
CA CYS A 112 -10.24 10.61 25.20
C CYS A 112 -10.55 9.12 25.22
N CYS A 113 -11.80 8.75 25.49
CA CYS A 113 -12.43 7.48 25.10
C CYS A 113 -13.94 7.57 25.41
N ALA A 114 -14.75 7.89 24.41
CA ALA A 114 -16.19 7.62 24.37
C ALA A 114 -16.51 7.03 23.00
#